data_AF-A0A958A9G6-F1
#
_entry.id   AF-A0A958A9G6-F1
#
_cell.length_a   1.000
_cell.length_b   1.000
_cell.length_c   1.000
_cell.angle_alpha   90.00
_cell.angle_beta   90.00
_cell.angle_gamma   90.00
#
_symmetry.space_group_name_H-M   'P 1'
#
loop_
_entity.id
_entity.type
_entity.pdbx_description
1 polymer ?
#
loop_
_entity_poly.entity_id
_entity_poly.type
_entity_poly.pdbx_seq_one_letter_code
_entity_poly.pdbx_strand_id
1 'polypeptide(L)'
;EANLEGANLVGANLGGADLRGANLLGALTRVNDFVVDSITDPVITELNEADRAALAQDADLCGSRYDQQTQWPDMFEIPTCAILVE
;
A
#
# COMPACT_ATOMS: atom_id res chain seq x y z
N GLU A 1 -9.08 -8.82 13.18
CA GLU A 1 -8.13 -9.45 12.25
C GLU A 1 -8.67 -9.39 10.84
N ALA A 2 -8.04 -8.58 9.99
CA ALA A 2 -8.35 -8.49 8.57
C ALA A 2 -7.18 -9.13 7.79
N ASN A 3 -7.46 -10.11 6.95
CA ASN A 3 -6.42 -10.70 6.09
C ASN A 3 -6.40 -9.95 4.76
N LEU A 4 -5.36 -9.13 4.56
CA LEU A 4 -5.09 -8.37 3.35
C LEU A 4 -3.75 -8.80 2.73
N GLU A 5 -3.26 -9.99 3.07
CA GLU A 5 -2.04 -10.56 2.54
C GLU A 5 -2.13 -10.65 1.01
N GLY A 6 -1.17 -10.06 0.28
CA GLY A 6 -1.17 -10.04 -1.18
C GLY A 6 -2.31 -9.22 -1.83
N ALA A 7 -3.06 -8.44 -1.05
CA ALA A 7 -4.14 -7.62 -1.59
C ALA A 7 -3.58 -6.47 -2.45
N ASN A 8 -4.25 -6.17 -3.57
CA ASN A 8 -3.95 -4.97 -4.34
C ASN A 8 -4.67 -3.76 -3.73
N LEU A 9 -3.92 -2.91 -3.04
CA LEU A 9 -4.36 -1.69 -2.37
C LEU A 9 -3.86 -0.42 -3.09
N VAL A 10 -3.29 -0.55 -4.30
CA VAL A 10 -2.83 0.59 -5.10
C VAL A 10 -4.00 1.54 -5.35
N GLY A 11 -3.84 2.81 -4.97
CA GLY A 11 -4.89 3.82 -5.05
C GLY A 11 -6.12 3.57 -4.18
N ALA A 12 -6.08 2.60 -3.25
CA ALA A 12 -7.18 2.36 -2.33
C ALA A 12 -7.29 3.49 -1.31
N ASN A 13 -8.52 3.91 -1.00
CA ASN A 13 -8.79 4.83 0.09
C ASN A 13 -9.06 4.02 1.37
N LEU A 14 -8.04 3.92 2.21
CA LEU A 14 -8.08 3.34 3.56
C LEU A 14 -8.09 4.44 4.63
N GLY A 15 -8.38 5.68 4.25
CA GLY A 15 -8.40 6.79 5.18
C GLY A 15 -9.51 6.62 6.22
N GLY A 16 -9.15 6.68 7.50
CA GLY A 16 -10.08 6.41 8.60
C GLY A 16 -10.43 4.93 8.83
N ALA A 17 -9.86 4.00 8.05
CA ALA A 17 -10.11 2.56 8.21
C ALA A 17 -9.49 2.01 9.50
N ASP A 18 -10.09 0.94 10.03
CA ASP A 18 -9.57 0.22 11.19
C ASP A 18 -8.72 -0.97 10.73
N LEU A 19 -7.39 -0.82 10.84
CA LEU A 19 -6.38 -1.79 10.44
C LEU A 19 -5.79 -2.56 11.63
N ARG A 20 -6.38 -2.43 12.84
CA ARG A 20 -5.92 -3.14 14.04
C ARG A 20 -5.84 -4.66 13.82
N GLY A 21 -4.67 -5.24 14.06
CA GLY A 21 -4.39 -6.65 13.81
C GLY A 21 -4.63 -7.10 12.36
N ALA A 22 -4.51 -6.19 11.38
CA ALA A 22 -4.56 -6.55 9.97
C ALA A 22 -3.23 -7.15 9.51
N ASN A 23 -3.29 -8.17 8.65
CA ASN A 23 -2.14 -8.71 7.96
C ASN A 23 -2.06 -8.10 6.55
N LEU A 24 -1.10 -7.20 6.32
CA LEU A 24 -0.81 -6.57 5.02
C LEU A 24 0.50 -7.10 4.44
N LEU A 25 1.02 -8.25 4.91
CA LEU A 25 2.24 -8.83 4.35
C LEU A 25 2.07 -9.06 2.83
N GLY A 26 3.00 -8.53 2.05
CA GLY A 26 2.94 -8.60 0.58
C GLY A 26 1.77 -7.86 -0.07
N ALA A 27 1.01 -7.04 0.67
CA ALA A 27 -0.01 -6.17 0.09
C ALA A 27 0.65 -5.12 -0.79
N LEU A 28 0.09 -4.91 -1.99
CA LEU A 28 0.60 -3.92 -2.94
C LEU A 28 -0.05 -2.58 -2.60
N THR A 29 0.68 -1.72 -1.88
CA THR A 29 0.18 -0.38 -1.53
C THR A 29 0.59 0.67 -2.56
N ARG A 30 1.63 0.37 -3.33
CA ARG A 30 2.24 1.22 -4.36
C ARG A 30 2.73 0.32 -5.48
N VAL A 31 2.77 0.81 -6.71
CA VAL A 31 3.21 -0.03 -7.85
C VAL A 31 4.70 -0.34 -7.80
N ASN A 32 5.48 0.53 -7.16
CA ASN A 32 6.90 0.32 -6.96
C ASN A 32 7.21 -0.72 -5.86
N ASP A 33 6.25 -1.16 -5.03
CA ASP A 33 6.46 -2.25 -4.05
C ASP A 33 6.87 -3.55 -4.74
N PHE A 34 6.41 -3.77 -5.99
CA PHE A 34 6.78 -4.94 -6.77
C PHE A 34 8.07 -4.73 -7.58
N VAL A 35 8.54 -3.48 -7.74
CA VAL A 35 9.53 -3.16 -8.77
C VAL A 35 10.47 -2.02 -8.38
N VAL A 36 11.56 -2.36 -7.68
CA VAL A 36 12.79 -1.53 -7.69
C VAL A 36 13.97 -2.19 -8.39
N ASP A 37 13.90 -3.49 -8.74
CA ASP A 37 14.96 -4.16 -9.52
C ASP A 37 14.64 -4.28 -11.02
N SER A 38 13.45 -3.86 -11.46
CA SER A 38 13.01 -4.03 -12.85
C SER A 38 12.29 -2.80 -13.41
N ILE A 39 13.00 -1.68 -13.49
CA ILE A 39 12.69 -0.55 -14.42
C ILE A 39 12.63 -0.97 -15.91
N THR A 40 12.53 -2.29 -16.18
CA THR A 40 12.46 -2.96 -17.47
C THR A 40 11.21 -3.86 -17.55
N ASP A 41 10.17 -3.66 -16.74
CA ASP A 41 8.91 -4.36 -16.97
C ASP A 41 8.23 -3.76 -18.22
N PRO A 42 8.08 -4.52 -19.32
CA PRO A 42 7.51 -4.02 -20.56
C PRO A 42 6.07 -3.51 -20.37
N VAL A 43 5.35 -4.02 -19.36
CA VAL A 43 4.00 -3.54 -19.03
C VAL A 43 4.02 -2.07 -18.63
N ILE A 44 4.98 -1.63 -17.79
CA ILE A 44 5.10 -0.22 -17.34
C ILE A 44 5.56 0.70 -18.49
N THR A 45 6.25 0.14 -19.48
CA THR A 45 6.81 0.88 -20.63
C THR A 45 5.74 1.20 -21.68
N GLU A 46 4.72 0.37 -21.82
CA GLU A 46 3.60 0.56 -22.75
C GLU A 46 2.41 1.31 -22.14
N LEU A 47 2.41 1.52 -20.82
CA LEU A 47 1.36 2.28 -20.13
C LEU A 47 1.47 3.78 -20.44
N ASN A 48 0.34 4.39 -20.79
CA ASN A 48 0.28 5.83 -21.03
C ASN A 48 0.54 6.63 -19.75
N GLU A 49 0.86 7.92 -19.86
CA GLU A 49 1.17 8.77 -18.69
C GLU A 49 0.04 8.83 -17.65
N ALA A 50 -1.23 8.69 -18.06
CA ALA A 50 -2.36 8.69 -17.15
C ALA A 50 -2.43 7.39 -16.32
N ASP A 51 -2.19 6.24 -16.96
CA ASP A 51 -2.14 4.94 -16.29
C ASP A 51 -0.89 4.85 -15.40
N ARG A 52 0.24 5.40 -15.84
CA ARG A 52 1.45 5.54 -15.00
C ARG A 52 1.20 6.44 -13.78
N ALA A 53 0.42 7.51 -13.92
CA ALA A 53 0.05 8.39 -12.81
C ALA A 53 -0.97 7.75 -11.85
N ALA A 54 -1.84 6.85 -12.35
CA ALA A 54 -2.72 6.05 -11.50
C ALA A 54 -1.93 4.99 -10.72
N LEU A 55 -0.89 4.42 -11.35
CA LEU A 55 0.02 3.47 -10.72
C LEU A 55 0.98 4.13 -9.71
N ALA A 56 1.26 5.42 -9.85
CA ALA A 56 2.02 6.21 -8.89
C ALA A 56 1.21 6.64 -7.64
N GLN A 57 -0.10 6.36 -7.61
CA GLN A 57 -0.92 6.67 -6.43
C GLN A 57 -0.77 5.59 -5.37
N ASP A 58 -0.09 5.97 -4.30
CA ASP A 58 -0.01 5.19 -3.08
C ASP A 58 -1.40 5.07 -2.44
N ALA A 59 -1.63 3.98 -1.73
CA ALA A 59 -2.82 3.82 -0.89
C ALA A 59 -2.95 4.99 0.10
N ASP A 60 -4.12 5.63 0.15
CA ASP A 60 -4.40 6.65 1.15
C ASP A 60 -4.69 5.97 2.49
N LEU A 61 -3.75 6.10 3.43
CA LEU A 61 -3.85 5.58 4.78
C LEU A 61 -4.07 6.69 5.82
N CYS A 62 -4.32 7.93 5.39
CA CYS A 62 -4.48 9.03 6.32
C CYS A 62 -5.70 8.87 7.22
N GLY A 63 -5.48 8.95 8.53
CA GLY A 63 -6.49 8.72 9.55
C GLY A 63 -6.80 7.25 9.81
N SER A 64 -6.17 6.31 9.08
CA SER A 64 -6.30 4.88 9.39
C SER A 64 -5.79 4.60 10.81
N ARG A 65 -6.41 3.65 11.50
CA ARG A 65 -6.06 3.27 12.88
C ARG A 65 -5.35 1.92 12.85
N TYR A 66 -4.13 1.86 13.35
CA TYR A 66 -3.33 0.62 13.39
C TYR A 66 -2.73 0.42 14.78
N ASP A 67 -2.37 -0.82 15.11
CA ASP A 67 -1.78 -1.20 16.39
C ASP A 67 -0.46 -1.94 16.20
N GLN A 68 0.14 -2.40 17.30
CA GLN A 68 1.35 -3.21 17.27
C GLN A 68 1.14 -4.62 16.67
N GLN A 69 -0.11 -5.06 16.54
CA GLN A 69 -0.45 -6.35 15.93
C GLN A 69 -0.57 -6.25 14.40
N THR A 70 -0.63 -5.03 13.87
CA THR A 70 -0.74 -4.78 12.43
C THR A 70 0.56 -5.15 11.74
N GLN A 71 0.48 -6.06 10.78
CA GLN A 71 1.64 -6.52 10.01
C GLN A 71 1.69 -5.74 8.71
N TRP A 72 2.79 -5.01 8.48
CA TRP A 72 3.00 -4.18 7.29
C TRP A 72 3.88 -4.92 6.27
N PRO A 73 3.79 -4.59 4.97
CA PRO A 73 4.74 -5.06 3.97
C PRO A 73 6.18 -4.67 4.33
N ASP A 74 7.15 -5.43 3.84
CA ASP A 74 8.56 -5.09 3.98
C ASP A 74 8.87 -3.75 3.31
N MET A 75 9.73 -2.94 3.94
CA MET A 75 10.09 -1.58 3.48
C MET A 75 8.91 -0.59 3.37
N PHE A 76 7.74 -0.93 3.92
CA PHE A 76 6.59 -0.04 3.93
C PHE A 76 6.79 1.11 4.94
N GLU A 77 6.78 2.35 4.44
CA GLU A 77 6.77 3.53 5.28
C GLU A 77 5.35 3.85 5.74
N ILE A 78 5.09 3.69 7.04
CA ILE A 78 3.81 4.06 7.64
C ILE A 78 3.67 5.59 7.57
N PRO A 79 2.63 6.12 6.91
CA PRO A 79 2.47 7.56 6.80
C PRO A 79 2.15 8.18 8.15
N THR A 80 2.69 9.38 8.41
CA THR A 80 2.51 10.11 9.68
C THR A 80 1.08 10.51 9.97
N CYS A 81 0.22 10.49 8.96
CA CYS A 81 -1.20 10.71 9.10
C CYS A 81 -1.98 9.46 9.53
N ALA A 82 -1.38 8.27 9.53
CA ALA A 82 -1.96 7.09 10.17
C ALA A 82 -1.86 7.22 11.70
N ILE A 83 -2.86 6.70 12.40
CA ILE A 83 -3.04 6.85 13.83
C ILE A 83 -2.67 5.52 14.50
N LEU A 84 -1.56 5.51 15.24
CA LEU A 84 -1.25 4.41 16.15
C LEU A 84 -2.25 4.43 17.31
N VAL A 85 -2.94 3.32 17.50
CA VAL A 85 -3.83 3.06 18.63
C VAL A 85 -3.24 1.93 19.47
N GLU A 86 -3.34 2.07 20.79
CA GLU A 86 -2.88 1.09 21.77
C GLU A 86 -3.71 -0.20 21.78
#